data_AF-A0AAN8YNM4-F1
#
_entry.id   AF-A0AAN8YNM4-F1
#
_cell.length_a   1.000
_cell.length_b   1.000
_cell.length_c   1.000
_cell.angle_alpha   90.00
_cell.angle_beta   90.00
_cell.angle_gamma   90.00
#
_symmetry.space_group_name_H-M   'P 1'
#
loop_
_entity.id
_entity.type
_entity.pdbx_description
1 polymer ?
#
loop_
_entity_poly.entity_id
_entity_poly.type
_entity_poly.pdbx_seq_one_letter_code
_entity_poly.pdbx_strand_id
1 'polypeptide(L)'
;MMTRGKLLHMNAGNGECSYASCSTLQRKVIQEAKPVLEDVIKKMFNNIIGDFPRSCFNMADLGCSSGPNTLFTVSNIIKIVQVLCHEKSCKMPEFQAYLNDLPDNDFNTIFKSIPSFHRDLKEAEAEANCFISGVPGSFYERLFPSKSLHLVHSSYSLHWLSQAPEKIENNNNIYITRTSPPQVFEAYMKQFDKDFSRFLQVRSEEIVTGGHMVLTFLGRSIPDPYGSHSAHLDLLSKSFIDLIHEVQYFTSANFLLSSSNSLRV
;
A
#
# COMPACT_ATOMS: atom_id res chain seq x y z
N MET A 1 -23.27 -8.81 -14.16
CA MET A 1 -22.12 -9.54 -13.58
C MET A 1 -20.87 -9.01 -14.27
N MET A 2 -20.19 -8.02 -13.66
CA MET A 2 -18.87 -7.61 -14.14
C MET A 2 -17.91 -8.77 -13.89
N THR A 3 -17.13 -9.16 -14.90
CA THR A 3 -16.06 -10.14 -14.79
C THR A 3 -15.15 -9.75 -13.63
N ARG A 4 -14.96 -10.67 -12.69
CA ARG A 4 -14.07 -10.55 -11.53
C ARG A 4 -12.62 -10.50 -12.06
N GLY A 5 -12.18 -9.32 -12.50
CA GLY A 5 -10.78 -9.09 -12.84
C GLY A 5 -9.92 -9.45 -11.63
N LYS A 6 -8.73 -10.01 -11.86
CA LYS A 6 -7.75 -10.25 -10.80
C LYS A 6 -7.59 -8.95 -10.00
N LEU A 7 -7.74 -9.04 -8.68
CA LEU A 7 -7.54 -7.88 -7.82
C LEU A 7 -6.06 -7.54 -7.82
N LEU A 8 -5.74 -6.25 -7.80
CA LEU A 8 -4.37 -5.77 -7.74
C LEU A 8 -3.65 -6.40 -6.53
N HIS A 9 -2.48 -6.97 -6.73
CA HIS A 9 -1.63 -7.46 -5.64
C HIS A 9 -0.16 -7.35 -6.02
N MET A 10 0.70 -7.33 -5.01
CA MET A 10 2.16 -7.32 -5.21
C MET A 10 2.66 -8.71 -5.63
N ASN A 11 3.85 -8.77 -6.25
CA ASN A 11 4.40 -10.04 -6.71
C ASN A 11 4.66 -10.98 -5.51
N ALA A 12 4.05 -12.16 -5.53
CA ALA A 12 3.96 -13.08 -4.40
C ALA A 12 5.27 -13.83 -4.12
N GLY A 13 5.31 -14.51 -2.96
CA GLY A 13 6.43 -15.34 -2.53
C GLY A 13 7.66 -14.55 -2.06
N ASN A 14 8.80 -15.25 -2.04
CA ASN A 14 10.08 -14.78 -1.52
C ASN A 14 11.25 -14.97 -2.51
N GLY A 15 10.94 -15.18 -3.79
CA GLY A 15 11.96 -15.27 -4.86
C GLY A 15 12.61 -13.92 -5.16
N GLU A 16 13.63 -13.91 -6.02
CA GLU A 16 14.40 -12.70 -6.35
C GLU A 16 13.56 -11.56 -6.92
N CYS A 17 12.54 -11.89 -7.72
CA CYS A 17 11.62 -10.91 -8.32
C CYS A 17 10.37 -10.63 -7.46
N SER A 18 10.26 -11.23 -6.27
CA SER A 18 9.10 -11.02 -5.38
C SER A 18 9.13 -9.63 -4.76
N TYR A 19 7.96 -9.15 -4.33
CA TYR A 19 7.90 -7.89 -3.59
C TYR A 19 8.70 -7.95 -2.28
N ALA A 20 8.73 -9.10 -1.60
CA ALA A 20 9.51 -9.29 -0.39
C ALA A 20 11.00 -8.97 -0.59
N SER A 21 11.55 -9.33 -1.76
CA SER A 21 12.96 -9.10 -2.12
C SER A 21 13.22 -7.73 -2.77
N CYS A 22 12.20 -7.11 -3.38
CA CYS A 22 12.36 -5.86 -4.16
C CYS A 22 11.76 -4.60 -3.49
N SER A 23 11.42 -4.65 -2.20
CA SER A 23 10.71 -3.55 -1.50
C SER A 23 11.59 -2.65 -0.61
N THR A 24 12.86 -2.49 -0.98
CA THR A 24 13.84 -1.68 -0.23
C THR A 24 13.51 -0.19 -0.21
N LEU A 25 12.93 0.34 -1.30
CA LEU A 25 12.46 1.72 -1.36
C LEU A 25 11.35 1.98 -0.34
N GLN A 26 10.34 1.12 -0.29
CA GLN A 26 9.22 1.23 0.65
C GLN A 26 9.71 1.09 2.09
N ARG A 27 10.70 0.22 2.34
CA ARG A 27 11.37 0.14 3.65
C ARG A 27 12.03 1.46 4.05
N LYS A 28 12.77 2.08 3.14
CA LYS A 28 13.43 3.37 3.39
C LYS A 28 12.41 4.47 3.72
N VAL A 29 11.28 4.50 3.01
CA VAL A 29 10.20 5.45 3.27
C VAL A 29 9.61 5.26 4.67
N ILE A 30 9.35 4.01 5.09
CA ILE A 30 8.87 3.72 6.45
C ILE A 30 9.89 4.20 7.50
N GLN A 31 11.18 4.04 7.24
CA GLN A 31 12.24 4.55 8.13
C GLN A 31 12.27 6.08 8.19
N GLU A 32 12.16 6.77 7.06
CA GLU A 32 12.13 8.24 6.99
C GLU A 32 10.86 8.82 7.65
N ALA A 33 9.73 8.12 7.58
CA ALA A 33 8.48 8.52 8.22
C ALA A 33 8.42 8.17 9.72
N LYS A 34 9.40 7.43 10.26
CA LYS A 34 9.41 7.00 11.65
C LYS A 34 9.29 8.15 12.68
N PRO A 35 9.94 9.32 12.51
CA PRO A 35 9.75 10.44 13.44
C PRO A 35 8.29 10.93 13.52
N VAL A 36 7.56 10.92 12.39
CA VAL A 36 6.13 11.27 12.38
C VAL A 36 5.32 10.25 13.17
N LEU A 37 5.63 8.96 13.03
CA LEU A 37 5.00 7.89 13.80
C LEU A 37 5.28 8.06 15.31
N GLU A 38 6.53 8.37 15.68
CA GLU A 38 6.92 8.63 17.07
C GLU A 38 6.13 9.79 17.68
N ASP A 39 6.03 10.91 16.97
CA ASP A 39 5.30 12.09 17.44
C ASP A 39 3.80 11.81 17.61
N VAL A 40 3.20 11.05 16.69
CA VAL A 40 1.79 10.66 16.79
C VAL A 40 1.55 9.77 18.00
N ILE A 41 2.37 8.74 18.22
CA ILE A 41 2.22 7.84 19.37
C ILE A 41 2.46 8.60 20.68
N LYS A 42 3.46 9.49 20.74
CA LYS A 42 3.71 10.38 21.89
C LYS A 42 2.49 11.25 22.20
N LYS A 43 1.85 11.83 21.17
CA LYS A 43 0.62 12.62 21.34
C LYS A 43 -0.52 11.76 21.87
N MET A 44 -0.72 10.56 21.34
CA MET A 44 -1.73 9.62 21.86
C MET A 44 -1.47 9.27 23.33
N PHE A 45 -0.20 9.05 23.70
CA PHE A 45 0.18 8.67 25.06
C PHE A 45 -0.07 9.78 26.09
N ASN A 46 0.09 11.05 25.69
CA ASN A 46 -0.09 12.21 26.54
C ASN A 46 -1.47 12.89 26.35
N ASN A 47 -2.39 12.29 25.59
CA ASN A 47 -3.65 12.92 25.22
C ASN A 47 -4.56 13.11 26.44
N ILE A 48 -5.30 14.23 26.46
CA ILE A 48 -6.34 14.53 27.45
C ILE A 48 -7.70 13.99 26.98
N ILE A 49 -7.92 13.93 25.66
CA ILE A 49 -9.16 13.49 25.03
C ILE A 49 -9.04 11.99 24.73
N GLY A 50 -9.24 11.17 25.76
CA GLY A 50 -9.17 9.70 25.71
C GLY A 50 -7.86 9.16 26.28
N ASP A 51 -7.97 8.21 27.21
CA ASP A 51 -6.81 7.55 27.81
C ASP A 51 -6.10 6.65 26.79
N PHE A 52 -4.76 6.64 26.82
CA PHE A 52 -3.98 5.64 26.11
C PHE A 52 -4.42 4.24 26.56
N PRO A 53 -4.69 3.28 25.64
CA PRO A 53 -5.29 2.02 26.00
C PRO A 53 -4.38 1.23 26.94
N ARG A 54 -4.88 0.94 28.15
CA ARG A 54 -4.14 0.21 29.19
C ARG A 54 -4.21 -1.30 29.04
N SER A 55 -5.24 -1.81 28.37
CA SER A 55 -5.47 -3.24 28.17
C SER A 55 -4.92 -3.71 26.82
N CYS A 56 -5.47 -3.21 25.72
CA CYS A 56 -5.08 -3.63 24.37
C CYS A 56 -5.01 -2.46 23.39
N PHE A 57 -3.87 -2.31 22.73
CA PHE A 57 -3.61 -1.36 21.66
C PHE A 57 -3.86 -2.02 20.29
N ASN A 58 -5.06 -1.81 19.76
CA ASN A 58 -5.44 -2.20 18.40
C ASN A 58 -4.83 -1.27 17.34
N MET A 59 -4.05 -1.83 16.42
CA MET A 59 -3.45 -1.14 15.28
C MET A 59 -3.76 -1.85 13.96
N ALA A 60 -3.86 -1.11 12.86
CA ALA A 60 -4.02 -1.69 11.53
C ALA A 60 -2.97 -1.13 10.56
N ASP A 61 -2.39 -2.00 9.73
CA ASP A 61 -1.56 -1.64 8.58
C ASP A 61 -2.35 -1.90 7.30
N LEU A 62 -2.73 -0.84 6.58
CA LEU A 62 -3.61 -0.91 5.41
C LEU A 62 -2.81 -0.90 4.11
N GLY A 63 -2.93 -1.98 3.34
CA GLY A 63 -2.10 -2.32 2.20
C GLY A 63 -0.74 -2.85 2.65
N CYS A 64 -0.75 -3.97 3.38
CA CYS A 64 0.42 -4.57 4.01
C CYS A 64 1.34 -5.30 3.02
N SER A 65 0.86 -5.60 1.81
CA SER A 65 1.54 -6.44 0.81
C SER A 65 1.90 -7.83 1.39
N SER A 66 2.92 -8.49 0.85
CA SER A 66 3.39 -9.83 1.23
C SER A 66 4.81 -9.85 1.80
N GLY A 67 5.45 -8.68 1.91
CA GLY A 67 6.87 -8.53 2.29
C GLY A 67 7.11 -8.23 3.77
N PRO A 68 8.38 -8.09 4.19
CA PRO A 68 8.76 -7.90 5.60
C PRO A 68 8.42 -6.52 6.17
N ASN A 69 7.95 -5.59 5.35
CA ASN A 69 7.74 -4.19 5.71
C ASN A 69 6.59 -3.99 6.69
N THR A 70 5.53 -4.80 6.59
CA THR A 70 4.39 -4.70 7.52
C THR A 70 4.80 -5.05 8.95
N LEU A 71 5.50 -6.18 9.16
CA LEU A 71 5.95 -6.59 10.50
C LEU A 71 7.03 -5.66 11.07
N PHE A 72 7.84 -5.03 10.20
CA PHE A 72 8.75 -3.99 10.63
C PHE A 72 8.02 -2.74 11.16
N THR A 73 6.94 -2.33 10.49
CA THR A 73 6.08 -1.24 10.97
C THR A 73 5.48 -1.58 12.34
N VAL A 74 4.92 -2.79 12.48
CA VAL A 74 4.38 -3.27 13.78
C VAL A 74 5.46 -3.25 14.86
N SER A 75 6.68 -3.72 14.56
CA SER A 75 7.81 -3.68 15.49
C SER A 75 8.17 -2.26 15.92
N ASN A 76 8.19 -1.31 14.99
CA ASN A 76 8.46 0.09 15.31
C ASN A 76 7.39 0.67 16.26
N ILE A 77 6.10 0.42 16.00
CA ILE A 77 5.01 0.87 16.87
C ILE A 77 5.18 0.34 18.29
N ILE A 78 5.41 -0.98 18.42
CA ILE A 78 5.59 -1.64 19.73
C ILE A 78 6.78 -1.02 20.49
N LYS A 79 7.93 -0.85 19.83
CA LYS A 79 9.13 -0.28 20.44
C LYS A 79 8.92 1.15 20.92
N ILE A 80 8.20 1.97 20.16
CA ILE A 80 7.89 3.35 20.54
C ILE A 80 7.01 3.36 21.80
N VAL A 81 5.96 2.53 21.83
CA VAL A 81 5.10 2.40 23.02
C VAL A 81 5.88 1.89 24.22
N GLN A 82 6.77 0.91 24.03
CA GLN A 82 7.62 0.37 25.09
C GLN A 82 8.48 1.44 25.76
N VAL A 83 9.15 2.28 24.97
CA VAL A 83 9.96 3.39 25.49
C VAL A 83 9.10 4.32 26.34
N LEU A 84 7.91 4.70 25.85
CA LEU A 84 7.01 5.60 26.58
C LEU A 84 6.46 4.98 27.87
N CYS A 85 6.12 3.69 27.84
CA CYS A 85 5.69 2.96 29.04
C CYS A 85 6.80 2.90 30.09
N HIS A 86 8.05 2.68 29.68
CA HIS A 86 9.20 2.69 30.58
C HIS A 86 9.43 4.09 31.20
N GLU A 87 9.44 5.14 30.37
CA GLU A 87 9.59 6.54 30.82
C GLU A 87 8.51 6.97 31.82
N LYS A 88 7.28 6.47 31.67
CA LYS A 88 6.14 6.80 32.53
C LYS A 88 5.89 5.76 33.62
N SER A 89 6.77 4.77 33.75
CA SER A 89 6.67 3.66 34.70
C SER A 89 5.28 3.00 34.71
N CYS A 90 4.73 2.75 33.52
CA CYS A 90 3.43 2.10 33.40
C CYS A 90 3.51 0.76 32.68
N LYS A 91 2.51 -0.08 32.93
CA LYS A 91 2.38 -1.40 32.31
C LYS A 91 2.21 -1.27 30.79
N MET A 92 2.88 -2.15 30.04
CA MET A 92 2.67 -2.33 28.60
C MET A 92 1.27 -2.90 28.32
N PRO A 93 0.54 -2.39 27.31
CA PRO A 93 -0.68 -3.02 26.84
C PRO A 93 -0.35 -4.28 26.03
N GLU A 94 -1.35 -5.13 25.82
CA GLU A 94 -1.33 -6.10 24.73
C GLU A 94 -1.47 -5.36 23.40
N PHE A 95 -0.99 -5.95 22.31
CA PHE A 95 -1.11 -5.38 20.98
C PHE A 95 -1.91 -6.31 20.09
N GLN A 96 -2.83 -5.75 19.33
CA GLN A 96 -3.53 -6.46 18.27
C GLN A 96 -3.22 -5.75 16.95
N ALA A 97 -2.45 -6.40 16.09
CA ALA A 97 -2.06 -5.91 14.77
C ALA A 97 -2.92 -6.54 13.68
N TYR A 98 -3.65 -5.72 12.96
CA TYR A 98 -4.43 -6.12 11.78
C TYR A 98 -3.64 -5.81 10.51
N LEU A 99 -3.35 -6.82 9.72
CA LEU A 99 -2.65 -6.70 8.44
C LEU A 99 -3.70 -6.77 7.34
N ASN A 100 -4.00 -5.64 6.70
CA ASN A 100 -5.00 -5.57 5.65
C ASN A 100 -4.35 -5.47 4.27
N ASP A 101 -4.90 -6.24 3.33
CA ASP A 101 -4.65 -6.08 1.90
C ASP A 101 -5.84 -6.66 1.12
N LEU A 102 -5.81 -6.57 -0.21
CA LEU A 102 -6.81 -7.17 -1.06
C LEU A 102 -6.80 -8.72 -0.93
N PRO A 103 -7.95 -9.39 -1.17
CA PRO A 103 -8.08 -10.84 -1.02
C PRO A 103 -7.04 -11.69 -1.77
N ASP A 104 -6.53 -11.20 -2.91
CA ASP A 104 -5.56 -11.92 -3.74
C ASP A 104 -4.11 -11.73 -3.27
N ASN A 105 -3.87 -10.97 -2.20
CA ASN A 105 -2.54 -10.81 -1.61
C ASN A 105 -2.01 -12.11 -0.99
N ASP A 106 -0.69 -12.27 -0.99
CA ASP A 106 -0.01 -13.43 -0.42
C ASP A 106 0.18 -13.31 1.11
N PHE A 107 -0.93 -13.45 1.84
CA PHE A 107 -0.93 -13.53 3.30
C PHE A 107 -0.16 -14.73 3.83
N ASN A 108 -0.06 -15.83 3.07
CA ASN A 108 0.64 -17.03 3.49
C ASN A 108 2.12 -16.76 3.74
N THR A 109 2.76 -15.96 2.88
CA THR A 109 4.15 -15.55 3.07
C THR A 109 4.33 -14.75 4.35
N ILE A 110 3.41 -13.82 4.66
CA ILE A 110 3.44 -13.08 5.93
C ILE A 110 3.26 -14.02 7.12
N PHE A 111 2.25 -14.89 7.09
CA PHE A 111 1.94 -15.77 8.21
C PHE A 111 3.08 -16.75 8.52
N LYS A 112 3.81 -17.23 7.51
CA LYS A 112 5.02 -18.04 7.70
C LYS A 112 6.15 -17.27 8.40
N SER A 113 6.18 -15.94 8.32
CA SER A 113 7.20 -15.09 8.96
C SER A 113 6.89 -14.71 10.42
N ILE A 114 5.63 -14.85 10.86
CA ILE A 114 5.17 -14.50 12.21
C ILE A 114 5.96 -15.19 13.34
N PRO A 115 6.28 -16.50 13.27
CA PRO A 115 7.06 -17.14 14.32
C PRO A 115 8.46 -16.52 14.52
N SER A 116 9.11 -16.08 13.43
CA SER A 116 10.39 -15.39 13.54
C SER A 116 10.23 -14.01 14.17
N PHE A 117 9.22 -13.25 13.72
CA PHE A 117 8.89 -11.96 14.30
C PHE A 117 8.68 -12.02 15.82
N HIS A 118 7.97 -13.04 16.33
CA HIS A 118 7.79 -13.21 17.76
C HIS A 118 9.08 -13.57 18.51
N ARG A 119 10.02 -14.30 17.89
CA ARG A 119 11.34 -14.51 18.49
C ARG A 119 12.11 -13.19 18.57
N ASP A 120 12.14 -12.44 17.48
CA ASP A 120 12.85 -11.16 17.40
C ASP A 120 12.31 -10.15 18.44
N LEU A 121 10.99 -10.14 18.69
CA LEU A 121 10.40 -9.33 19.77
C LEU A 121 10.88 -9.76 21.17
N LYS A 122 10.96 -11.06 21.44
CA LYS A 122 11.43 -11.58 22.72
C LYS A 122 12.92 -11.29 22.95
N GLU A 123 13.73 -11.46 21.91
CA GLU A 123 15.17 -11.17 21.95
C GLU A 123 15.47 -9.68 22.14
N ALA A 124 14.60 -8.80 21.62
CA ALA A 124 14.69 -7.36 21.82
C ALA A 124 14.18 -6.90 23.21
N GLU A 125 13.95 -7.82 24.15
CA GLU A 125 13.37 -7.56 25.48
C GLU A 125 12.07 -6.75 25.42
N ALA A 126 11.31 -6.88 24.33
CA ALA A 126 9.97 -6.33 24.28
C ALA A 126 9.07 -7.25 25.12
N GLU A 127 8.66 -6.82 26.32
CA GLU A 127 7.59 -7.44 27.12
C GLU A 127 6.20 -7.32 26.44
N ALA A 128 6.16 -7.31 25.11
CA ALA A 128 4.99 -7.03 24.31
C ALA A 128 4.34 -8.33 23.85
N ASN A 129 3.13 -8.59 24.36
CA ASN A 129 2.25 -9.58 23.78
C ASN A 129 1.59 -8.97 22.54
N CYS A 130 1.95 -9.45 21.36
CA CYS A 130 1.39 -8.99 20.09
C CYS A 130 0.66 -10.13 19.40
N PHE A 131 -0.59 -9.88 19.02
CA PHE A 131 -1.45 -10.80 18.28
C PHE A 131 -1.65 -10.25 16.87
N ILE A 132 -1.50 -11.10 15.87
CA ILE A 132 -1.55 -10.70 14.46
C ILE A 132 -2.76 -11.34 13.80
N SER A 133 -3.49 -10.57 12.99
CA SER A 133 -4.61 -11.07 12.19
C SER A 133 -4.57 -10.49 10.78
N GLY A 134 -4.83 -11.33 9.78
CA GLY A 134 -5.03 -10.86 8.40
C GLY A 134 -6.47 -10.41 8.17
N VAL A 135 -6.65 -9.33 7.42
CA VAL A 135 -7.97 -8.75 7.10
C VAL A 135 -8.06 -8.56 5.59
N PRO A 136 -8.56 -9.55 4.83
CA PRO A 136 -8.68 -9.43 3.38
C PRO A 136 -9.85 -8.51 3.00
N GLY A 137 -9.59 -7.48 2.21
CA GLY A 137 -10.61 -6.55 1.73
C GLY A 137 -10.05 -5.22 1.27
N SER A 138 -10.85 -4.49 0.47
CA SER A 138 -10.50 -3.14 0.05
C SER A 138 -10.60 -2.18 1.23
N PHE A 139 -9.55 -1.40 1.46
CA PHE A 139 -9.54 -0.31 2.44
C PHE A 139 -10.38 0.90 1.99
N TYR A 140 -10.98 0.88 0.80
CA TYR A 140 -12.07 1.80 0.44
C TYR A 140 -13.44 1.39 1.00
N GLU A 141 -13.51 0.27 1.72
CA GLU A 141 -14.71 -0.20 2.41
C GLU A 141 -14.50 -0.34 3.92
N ARG A 142 -15.59 -0.60 4.64
CA ARG A 142 -15.56 -0.96 6.07
C ARG A 142 -14.86 -2.32 6.22
N LEU A 143 -13.84 -2.34 7.07
CA LEU A 143 -13.03 -3.52 7.38
C LEU A 143 -13.15 -3.91 8.86
N PHE A 144 -13.45 -2.94 9.72
CA PHE A 144 -13.44 -3.11 11.17
C PHE A 144 -14.77 -2.67 11.80
N PRO A 145 -15.11 -3.22 12.99
CA PRO A 145 -16.18 -2.67 13.81
C PRO A 145 -15.97 -1.18 14.12
N SER A 146 -17.06 -0.49 14.45
CA SER A 146 -16.96 0.93 14.80
C SER A 146 -16.17 1.12 16.09
N LYS A 147 -15.31 2.13 16.13
CA LYS A 147 -14.50 2.51 17.30
C LYS A 147 -13.68 1.35 17.87
N SER A 148 -12.99 0.60 17.00
CA SER A 148 -12.14 -0.53 17.39
C SER A 148 -10.64 -0.30 17.19
N LEU A 149 -10.22 0.73 16.44
CA LEU A 149 -8.81 0.98 16.14
C LEU A 149 -8.27 2.21 16.87
N HIS A 150 -7.09 2.09 17.48
CA HIS A 150 -6.38 3.21 18.10
C HIS A 150 -5.44 3.88 17.11
N LEU A 151 -4.76 3.09 16.27
CA LEU A 151 -3.81 3.58 15.29
C LEU A 151 -4.05 2.89 13.94
N VAL A 152 -4.13 3.68 12.88
CA VAL A 152 -4.08 3.19 11.50
C VAL A 152 -2.78 3.67 10.86
N HIS A 153 -2.04 2.74 10.27
CA HIS A 153 -0.89 3.01 9.44
C HIS A 153 -1.20 2.62 7.99
N SER A 154 -0.68 3.38 7.04
CA SER A 154 -0.65 2.97 5.64
C SER A 154 0.56 3.61 4.95
N SER A 155 1.38 2.79 4.30
CA SER A 155 2.54 3.27 3.54
C SER A 155 2.53 2.70 2.14
N TYR A 156 2.61 3.58 1.13
CA TYR A 156 2.69 3.22 -0.28
C TYR A 156 1.47 2.45 -0.82
N SER A 157 0.29 2.71 -0.27
CA SER A 157 -0.95 2.01 -0.66
C SER A 157 -2.05 2.93 -1.19
N LEU A 158 -2.18 4.14 -0.62
CA LEU A 158 -3.27 5.09 -0.95
C LEU A 158 -3.21 5.70 -2.36
N HIS A 159 -2.10 5.56 -3.08
CA HIS A 159 -2.00 6.03 -4.46
C HIS A 159 -2.64 5.06 -5.47
N TRP A 160 -2.99 3.84 -5.04
CA TRP A 160 -3.73 2.87 -5.84
C TRP A 160 -5.22 3.17 -5.79
N LEU A 161 -5.80 3.51 -6.94
CA LEU A 161 -7.23 3.81 -7.08
C LEU A 161 -8.08 2.54 -6.94
N SER A 162 -9.33 2.71 -6.53
CA SER A 162 -10.30 1.60 -6.42
C SER A 162 -10.64 0.99 -7.78
N GLN A 163 -10.56 1.80 -8.84
CA GLN A 163 -10.80 1.42 -10.22
C GLN A 163 -10.03 2.35 -11.16
N ALA A 164 -9.79 1.89 -12.39
CA ALA A 164 -9.35 2.79 -13.45
C ALA A 164 -10.43 3.89 -13.66
N PRO A 165 -10.03 5.16 -13.85
CA PRO A 165 -10.98 6.22 -14.16
C PRO A 165 -11.83 5.91 -15.39
N GLU A 166 -13.14 6.14 -15.30
CA GLU A 166 -14.08 5.78 -16.36
C GLU A 166 -13.97 6.69 -17.60
N LYS A 167 -14.10 6.09 -18.79
CA LYS A 167 -14.29 6.79 -20.08
C LYS A 167 -13.14 7.73 -20.47
N ILE A 168 -11.90 7.31 -20.26
CA ILE A 168 -10.74 8.05 -20.72
C ILE A 168 -10.08 7.33 -21.89
N GLU A 169 -9.99 8.02 -23.04
CA GLU A 169 -9.05 7.64 -24.09
C GLU A 169 -7.68 8.25 -23.77
N ASN A 170 -6.72 7.40 -23.39
CA ASN A 170 -5.34 7.80 -23.15
C ASN A 170 -4.40 6.98 -24.04
N ASN A 171 -4.55 7.18 -25.35
CA ASN A 171 -3.88 6.38 -26.36
C ASN A 171 -2.37 6.30 -26.11
N ASN A 172 -1.82 5.08 -26.15
CA ASN A 172 -0.40 4.77 -25.96
C ASN A 172 0.18 5.08 -24.57
N ASN A 173 -0.65 5.42 -23.58
CA ASN A 173 -0.20 5.72 -22.22
C ASN A 173 -0.93 4.84 -21.21
N ILE A 174 -0.21 4.28 -20.23
CA ILE A 174 -0.83 3.50 -19.14
C ILE A 174 -1.18 4.36 -17.91
N TYR A 175 -0.74 5.63 -17.91
CA TYR A 175 -0.94 6.60 -16.84
C TYR A 175 -0.91 8.04 -17.40
N ILE A 176 -0.98 9.04 -16.52
CA ILE A 176 -0.87 10.46 -16.87
C ILE A 176 0.56 10.78 -17.32
N THR A 177 0.70 11.23 -18.56
CA THR A 177 1.99 11.60 -19.18
C THR A 177 1.86 12.96 -19.90
N ARG A 178 2.98 13.55 -20.32
CA ARG A 178 2.97 14.82 -21.10
C ARG A 178 2.15 14.78 -22.39
N THR A 179 1.89 13.60 -22.95
CA THR A 179 1.08 13.44 -24.17
C THR A 179 -0.38 13.16 -23.87
N SER A 180 -0.75 13.00 -22.60
CA SER A 180 -2.12 12.76 -22.17
C SER A 180 -2.99 14.02 -22.34
N PRO A 181 -4.21 13.90 -22.90
CA PRO A 181 -5.18 14.99 -22.90
C PRO A 181 -5.48 15.50 -21.47
N PRO A 182 -5.81 16.79 -21.27
CA PRO A 182 -6.15 17.34 -19.95
C PRO A 182 -7.26 16.58 -19.22
N GLN A 183 -8.25 16.05 -19.96
CA GLN A 183 -9.37 15.29 -19.41
C GLN A 183 -8.91 14.00 -18.71
N VAL A 184 -7.76 13.43 -19.11
CA VAL A 184 -7.15 12.29 -18.43
C VAL A 184 -6.82 12.66 -16.99
N PHE A 185 -6.10 13.77 -16.81
CA PHE A 185 -5.69 14.23 -15.49
C PHE A 185 -6.90 14.55 -14.59
N GLU A 186 -7.90 15.25 -15.13
CA GLU A 186 -9.12 15.59 -14.39
C GLU A 186 -9.86 14.35 -13.88
N ALA A 187 -9.93 13.30 -14.70
CA ALA A 187 -10.62 12.08 -14.33
C ALA A 187 -9.83 11.21 -13.32
N TYR A 188 -8.50 11.17 -13.39
CA TYR A 188 -7.66 10.59 -12.33
C TYR A 188 -7.82 11.34 -11.00
N MET A 189 -7.80 12.67 -11.05
CA MET A 189 -7.99 13.52 -9.86
C MET A 189 -9.37 13.31 -9.23
N LYS A 190 -10.44 13.26 -10.04
CA LYS A 190 -11.80 12.97 -9.57
C LYS A 190 -11.92 11.58 -8.95
N GLN A 191 -11.26 10.58 -9.52
CA GLN A 191 -11.26 9.23 -8.97
C GLN A 191 -10.51 9.16 -7.64
N PHE A 192 -9.34 9.82 -7.54
CA PHE A 192 -8.59 9.93 -6.29
C PHE A 192 -9.39 10.65 -5.20
N ASP A 193 -10.05 11.76 -5.53
CA ASP A 193 -10.87 12.52 -4.58
C ASP A 193 -12.02 11.67 -4.02
N LYS A 194 -12.72 10.94 -4.90
CA LYS A 194 -13.77 9.98 -4.50
C LYS A 194 -13.22 8.90 -3.57
N ASP A 195 -12.11 8.27 -3.97
CA ASP A 195 -11.51 7.14 -3.24
C ASP A 195 -10.94 7.58 -1.89
N PHE A 196 -10.19 8.67 -1.84
CA PHE A 196 -9.60 9.18 -0.62
C PHE A 196 -10.66 9.72 0.35
N SER A 197 -11.69 10.41 -0.16
CA SER A 197 -12.84 10.82 0.67
C SER A 197 -13.55 9.62 1.27
N ARG A 198 -13.79 8.57 0.46
CA ARG A 198 -14.41 7.32 0.94
C ARG A 198 -13.54 6.66 2.00
N PHE A 199 -12.22 6.56 1.77
CA PHE A 199 -11.26 6.04 2.74
C PHE A 199 -11.37 6.78 4.07
N LEU A 200 -11.29 8.11 4.07
CA LEU A 200 -11.38 8.91 5.30
C LEU A 200 -12.72 8.71 6.02
N GLN A 201 -13.83 8.63 5.27
CA GLN A 201 -15.15 8.39 5.83
C GLN A 201 -15.21 7.07 6.60
N VAL A 202 -14.84 5.95 5.96
CA VAL A 202 -14.91 4.63 6.62
C VAL A 202 -13.92 4.51 7.78
N ARG A 203 -12.73 5.12 7.68
CA ARG A 203 -11.75 5.14 8.78
C ARG A 203 -12.24 5.95 9.97
N SER A 204 -12.97 7.05 9.75
CA SER A 204 -13.51 7.86 10.84
C SER A 204 -14.52 7.10 11.71
N GLU A 205 -15.24 6.13 11.13
CA GLU A 205 -16.19 5.28 11.84
C GLU A 205 -15.48 4.21 12.70
N GLU A 206 -14.35 3.70 12.22
CA GLU A 206 -13.60 2.59 12.82
C GLU A 206 -12.60 3.05 13.90
N ILE A 207 -12.07 4.27 13.77
CA ILE A 207 -11.07 4.82 14.71
C ILE A 207 -11.77 5.37 15.96
N VAL A 208 -11.26 4.99 17.13
CA VAL A 208 -11.73 5.46 18.45
C VAL A 208 -11.57 6.98 18.58
N THR A 209 -12.33 7.60 19.48
CA THR A 209 -12.05 8.99 19.88
C THR A 209 -10.63 9.09 20.44
N GLY A 210 -9.83 10.03 19.92
CA GLY A 210 -8.41 10.17 20.26
C GLY A 210 -7.47 9.23 19.50
N GLY A 211 -7.98 8.34 18.66
CA GLY A 211 -7.17 7.53 17.74
C GLY A 211 -6.61 8.35 16.59
N HIS A 212 -5.56 7.82 15.95
CA HIS A 212 -4.79 8.55 14.93
C HIS A 212 -4.53 7.71 13.67
N MET A 213 -4.22 8.40 12.57
CA MET A 213 -3.71 7.78 11.34
C MET A 213 -2.33 8.32 10.99
N VAL A 214 -1.45 7.45 10.49
CA VAL A 214 -0.16 7.80 9.90
C VAL A 214 -0.16 7.29 8.47
N LEU A 215 -0.20 8.22 7.50
CA LEU A 215 -0.38 7.92 6.08
C LEU A 215 0.81 8.44 5.29
N THR A 216 1.47 7.55 4.55
CA THR A 216 2.59 7.91 3.66
C THR A 216 2.30 7.36 2.27
N PHE A 217 2.27 8.20 1.25
CA PHE A 217 2.00 7.77 -0.12
C PHE A 217 2.69 8.69 -1.12
N LEU A 218 2.82 8.19 -2.35
CA LEU A 218 3.42 8.95 -3.44
C LEU A 218 2.60 10.20 -3.70
N GLY A 219 3.28 11.33 -3.73
CA GLY A 219 2.73 12.63 -4.09
C GLY A 219 3.64 13.35 -5.07
N ARG A 220 3.31 14.60 -5.34
CA ARG A 220 4.10 15.50 -6.18
C ARG A 220 4.33 16.82 -5.48
N SER A 221 5.54 17.36 -5.66
CA SER A 221 5.96 18.66 -5.11
C SER A 221 5.70 19.83 -6.06
N ILE A 222 5.46 19.54 -7.35
CA ILE A 222 5.25 20.55 -8.39
C ILE A 222 3.78 20.48 -8.84
N PRO A 223 3.09 21.62 -9.04
CA PRO A 223 1.69 21.65 -9.49
C PRO A 223 1.45 21.09 -10.89
N ASP A 224 2.51 20.95 -11.69
CA ASP A 224 2.45 20.37 -13.04
C ASP A 224 2.05 18.88 -12.96
N PRO A 225 0.90 18.46 -13.54
CA PRO A 225 0.47 17.07 -13.53
C PRO A 225 1.27 16.16 -14.44
N TYR A 226 2.10 16.74 -15.30
CA TYR A 226 2.92 16.03 -16.28
C TYR A 226 4.40 15.97 -15.88
N GLY A 227 4.70 16.24 -14.60
CA GLY A 227 6.05 16.22 -14.04
C GLY A 227 6.66 14.82 -13.95
N SER A 228 7.95 14.75 -13.61
CA SER A 228 8.73 13.50 -13.58
C SER A 228 8.37 12.54 -12.43
N HIS A 229 7.38 12.87 -11.59
CA HIS A 229 6.98 12.04 -10.45
C HIS A 229 6.45 10.66 -10.88
N SER A 230 5.94 10.53 -12.11
CA SER A 230 5.49 9.29 -12.75
C SER A 230 6.47 8.73 -13.80
N ALA A 231 7.72 9.20 -13.85
CA ALA A 231 8.67 8.84 -14.92
C ALA A 231 8.88 7.33 -15.12
N HIS A 232 8.72 6.52 -14.06
CA HIS A 232 8.79 5.07 -14.16
C HIS A 232 7.60 4.46 -14.94
N LEU A 233 6.39 5.06 -14.83
CA LEU A 233 5.21 4.67 -15.60
C LEU A 233 5.30 5.14 -17.06
N ASP A 234 5.97 6.27 -17.31
CA ASP A 234 6.27 6.74 -18.67
C ASP A 234 7.20 5.76 -19.39
N LEU A 235 8.28 5.32 -18.72
CA LEU A 235 9.20 4.32 -19.26
C LEU A 235 8.47 3.00 -19.52
N LEU A 236 7.62 2.55 -18.59
CA LEU A 236 6.82 1.35 -18.77
C LEU A 236 5.85 1.46 -19.96
N SER A 237 5.21 2.63 -20.15
CA SER A 237 4.37 2.89 -21.34
C SER A 237 5.16 2.75 -22.63
N LYS A 238 6.37 3.33 -22.70
CA LYS A 238 7.26 3.22 -23.87
C LYS A 238 7.66 1.77 -24.14
N SER A 239 8.02 1.01 -23.12
CA SER A 239 8.34 -0.42 -23.28
C SER A 239 7.17 -1.21 -23.84
N PHE A 240 5.92 -0.89 -23.46
CA PHE A 240 4.75 -1.52 -24.08
C PHE A 240 4.55 -1.13 -25.54
N ILE A 241 4.79 0.14 -25.89
CA ILE A 241 4.73 0.60 -27.29
C ILE A 241 5.77 -0.13 -28.14
N ASP A 242 7.01 -0.27 -27.64
CA ASP A 242 8.08 -0.98 -28.34
C ASP A 242 7.69 -2.44 -28.62
N LEU A 243 7.09 -3.12 -27.64
CA LEU A 243 6.57 -4.49 -27.81
C LEU A 243 5.45 -4.56 -28.86
N ILE A 244 4.56 -3.58 -28.92
CA ILE A 244 3.50 -3.52 -29.95
C ILE A 244 4.12 -3.37 -31.34
N HIS A 245 5.11 -2.48 -31.49
CA HIS A 245 5.79 -2.26 -32.76
C HIS A 245 6.57 -3.50 -33.23
N GLU A 246 7.22 -4.22 -32.32
CA GLU A 246 7.92 -5.47 -32.65
C GLU A 246 6.94 -6.51 -33.23
N VAL A 247 5.79 -6.72 -32.56
CA VAL A 247 4.77 -7.68 -33.04
C VAL A 247 4.21 -7.25 -34.41
N GLN A 248 3.93 -5.96 -34.61
CA GLN A 248 3.46 -5.44 -35.89
C GLN A 248 4.48 -5.61 -37.01
N TYR A 249 5.76 -5.40 -36.71
CA TYR A 249 6.85 -5.63 -37.65
C TYR A 249 6.93 -7.12 -38.06
N PHE A 250 6.91 -8.04 -37.10
CA PHE A 250 6.96 -9.48 -37.39
C PHE A 250 5.73 -9.98 -38.16
N THR A 251 4.54 -9.50 -37.82
CA THR A 251 3.31 -9.88 -38.55
C THR A 251 3.30 -9.33 -39.97
N SER A 252 3.73 -8.08 -40.17
CA SER A 252 3.84 -7.47 -41.50
C SER A 252 4.92 -8.13 -42.35
N ALA A 253 6.08 -8.46 -41.78
CA ALA A 253 7.15 -9.17 -42.45
C ALA A 253 6.73 -10.60 -42.88
N ASN A 254 6.00 -11.32 -42.02
CA ASN A 254 5.47 -12.65 -42.35
C ASN A 254 4.38 -12.60 -43.44
N PHE A 255 3.57 -11.55 -43.49
CA PHE A 255 2.60 -11.33 -44.56
C PHE A 255 3.27 -11.05 -45.92
N LEU A 256 4.38 -10.30 -45.93
CA LEU A 256 5.18 -10.07 -47.13
C LEU A 256 5.93 -11.33 -47.62
N LEU A 257 6.34 -12.20 -46.69
CA LEU A 257 6.97 -13.49 -47.02
C LEU A 257 5.97 -14.54 -47.53
N SER A 258 4.72 -14.54 -47.04
CA SER A 258 3.68 -15.47 -47.51
C SER A 258 3.10 -15.05 -48.85
N SER A 259 2.97 -13.74 -49.12
CA SER A 259 2.51 -13.22 -50.41
C SER A 259 3.54 -13.39 -51.53
N SER A 260 4.83 -13.34 -51.23
CA SER A 260 5.90 -13.56 -52.21
C SER A 260 6.10 -15.03 -52.63
N ASN A 261 5.63 -16.00 -51.83
CA ASN A 261 5.59 -17.42 -52.20
C ASN A 261 4.36 -17.83 -53.04
N SER A 262 3.38 -16.95 -53.22
CA SER A 262 2.16 -17.22 -54.00
C SER A 262 2.25 -16.83 -55.50
N LEU A 263 3.39 -16.28 -55.93
CA LEU A 263 3.63 -15.77 -57.29
C LEU A 263 4.57 -16.65 -58.13
N ARG A 264 4.76 -17.92 -57.77
CA ARG A 264 5.43 -18.92 -58.64
C ARG A 264 4.46 -20.00 -59.09
N VAL A 265 3.73 -19.71 -60.17
CA VAL A 265 3.13 -20.70 -61.07
C VAL A 265 3.55 -20.33 -62.48
#